data_AF-A0A7W0XIX1-F1
#
_entry.id   AF-A0A7W0XIX1-F1
#
_cell.length_a   1.000
_cell.length_b   1.000
_cell.length_c   1.000
_cell.angle_alpha   90.00
_cell.angle_beta   90.00
_cell.angle_gamma   90.00
#
_symmetry.space_group_name_H-M   'P 1'
#
loop_
_entity.id
_entity.type
_entity.pdbx_description
1 polymer ?
#
loop_
_entity_poly.entity_id
_entity_poly.type
_entity_poly.pdbx_seq_one_letter_code
_entity_poly.pdbx_strand_id
1 'polypeptide(L)'
;MGTPRLTFGLTPLLGGLDFVPVVMGLFGLSEVLRNVEDPPPKLNRSDLHGLYPTAQDFKDSGGAIGRGTLLGFFLGLIPGTTQALASFVSYGIEKAVAKRPETFGNGAIQGVAGPETANNAHANAALIPLFTLGIPRAMGSARRSSPKPSRS
;
A
#
# COMPACT_ATOMS: atom_id res chain seq x y z
N MET A 1 -23.72 -30.82 28.13
CA MET A 1 -22.54 -30.21 27.48
C MET A 1 -22.85 -30.00 26.01
N GLY A 2 -22.69 -28.79 25.49
CA GLY A 2 -23.04 -28.46 24.11
C GLY A 2 -22.07 -29.09 23.12
N THR A 3 -22.57 -29.91 22.20
CA THR A 3 -21.77 -30.47 21.11
C THR A 3 -21.37 -29.33 20.16
N PRO A 4 -20.08 -29.13 19.86
CA PRO A 4 -19.66 -28.16 18.86
C PRO A 4 -20.31 -28.50 17.51
N ARG A 5 -21.14 -27.58 17.00
CA ARG A 5 -21.75 -27.69 15.66
C ARG A 5 -20.96 -26.77 14.72
N LEU A 6 -20.87 -27.14 13.45
CA LEU A 6 -20.19 -26.36 12.39
C LEU A 6 -18.66 -26.19 12.54
N THR A 7 -18.04 -26.96 13.43
CA THR A 7 -16.59 -26.88 13.66
C THR A 7 -15.79 -27.79 12.74
N PHE A 8 -16.43 -28.75 12.06
CA PHE A 8 -15.84 -29.68 11.08
C PHE A 8 -14.52 -30.36 11.54
N GLY A 9 -14.32 -30.53 12.86
CA GLY A 9 -13.08 -31.07 13.43
C GLY A 9 -11.90 -30.08 13.53
N LEU A 10 -12.08 -28.82 13.14
CA LEU A 10 -11.06 -27.78 13.14
C LEU A 10 -11.13 -26.96 14.43
N THR A 11 -10.12 -27.09 15.30
CA THR A 11 -9.99 -26.33 16.55
C THR A 11 -10.14 -24.80 16.39
N PRO A 12 -9.64 -24.15 15.32
CA PRO A 12 -9.82 -22.71 15.13
C PRO A 12 -11.28 -22.26 14.99
N LEU A 13 -12.17 -23.13 14.47
CA LEU A 13 -13.59 -22.79 14.27
C LEU A 13 -14.40 -22.85 15.57
N LEU A 14 -13.83 -23.35 16.68
CA LEU A 14 -14.47 -23.33 18.01
C LEU A 14 -14.73 -21.90 18.49
N GLY A 15 -13.88 -20.95 18.07
CA GLY A 15 -14.02 -19.52 18.37
C GLY A 15 -14.98 -18.77 17.44
N GLY A 16 -15.56 -19.44 16.44
CA GLY A 16 -16.31 -18.80 15.35
C GLY A 16 -15.41 -18.40 14.18
N LEU A 17 -15.98 -17.69 13.20
CA LEU A 17 -15.22 -17.10 12.10
C LEU A 17 -14.79 -15.69 12.47
N ASP A 18 -13.49 -15.40 12.34
CA ASP A 18 -13.00 -14.04 12.47
C ASP A 18 -13.54 -13.17 11.32
N PHE A 19 -13.90 -11.93 11.64
CA PHE A 19 -14.42 -10.97 10.66
C PHE A 19 -13.46 -10.74 9.49
N VAL A 20 -12.16 -10.69 9.76
CA VAL A 20 -11.12 -10.37 8.76
C VAL A 20 -11.03 -11.42 7.64
N PRO A 21 -10.85 -12.73 7.92
CA PRO A 21 -10.90 -13.78 6.89
C PRO A 21 -12.20 -13.81 6.08
N VAL A 22 -13.34 -13.57 6.72
CA VAL A 22 -14.65 -13.58 6.05
C VAL A 22 -14.76 -12.45 5.03
N VAL A 23 -14.39 -11.23 5.42
CA VAL A 23 -14.40 -10.07 4.52
C VAL A 23 -13.38 -10.23 3.40
N MET A 24 -12.16 -10.73 3.70
CA MET A 24 -11.15 -11.00 2.66
C MET A 24 -11.65 -12.03 1.64
N GLY A 25 -12.31 -13.11 2.10
CA GLY A 25 -12.87 -14.14 1.23
C GLY A 25 -14.00 -13.63 0.35
N LEU A 26 -14.90 -12.81 0.91
CA LEU A 26 -16.00 -12.21 0.16
C LEU A 26 -15.50 -11.21 -0.88
N PHE A 27 -14.52 -10.37 -0.53
CA PHE A 27 -13.89 -9.44 -1.46
C PHE A 27 -13.18 -10.18 -2.59
N GLY A 28 -12.39 -11.21 -2.27
CA GLY A 28 -11.73 -12.05 -3.27
C GLY A 28 -12.71 -12.71 -4.23
N LEU A 29 -13.83 -13.25 -3.71
CA LEU A 29 -14.88 -13.82 -4.54
C LEU A 29 -15.54 -12.78 -5.45
N SER A 30 -15.80 -11.58 -4.92
CA SER A 30 -16.36 -10.47 -5.70
C SER A 30 -15.43 -10.07 -6.86
N GLU A 31 -14.13 -9.97 -6.63
CA GLU A 31 -13.16 -9.63 -7.68
C GLU A 31 -13.03 -10.73 -8.73
N VAL A 32 -13.10 -12.02 -8.35
CA VAL A 32 -13.12 -13.12 -9.31
C VAL A 32 -14.37 -13.07 -10.20
N LEU A 33 -15.55 -12.89 -9.60
CA LEU A 33 -16.80 -12.79 -10.36
C LEU A 33 -16.78 -11.57 -11.30
N ARG A 34 -16.32 -10.43 -10.81
CA ARG A 34 -16.15 -9.20 -11.60
C ARG A 34 -15.15 -9.37 -12.74
N ASN A 35 -14.07 -10.11 -12.54
CA ASN A 35 -13.07 -10.40 -13.58
C ASN A 35 -13.62 -11.29 -14.69
N VAL A 36 -14.59 -12.16 -14.37
CA VAL A 36 -15.29 -13.00 -15.37
C VAL A 36 -16.32 -12.18 -16.15
N GLU A 37 -17.02 -11.26 -15.48
CA GLU A 37 -18.05 -10.40 -16.08
C GLU A 37 -17.44 -9.33 -16.99
N ASP A 38 -16.43 -8.61 -16.50
CA ASP A 38 -15.65 -7.63 -17.25
C ASP A 38 -14.18 -8.09 -17.32
N PRO A 39 -13.84 -8.97 -18.27
CA PRO A 39 -12.46 -9.37 -18.46
C PRO A 39 -11.62 -8.11 -18.75
N PRO A 40 -10.49 -7.92 -18.04
CA PRO A 40 -9.66 -6.75 -18.24
C PRO A 40 -9.25 -6.66 -19.71
N PRO A 41 -9.10 -5.44 -20.25
CA PRO A 41 -8.68 -5.26 -21.63
C PRO A 41 -7.43 -6.11 -21.85
N LYS A 42 -7.44 -6.93 -22.90
CA LYS A 42 -6.28 -7.75 -23.28
C LYS A 42 -5.11 -6.79 -23.38
N LEU A 43 -4.18 -6.86 -22.42
CA LEU A 43 -2.89 -6.19 -22.52
C LEU A 43 -2.26 -6.76 -23.79
N ASN A 44 -2.27 -5.97 -24.86
CA ASN A 44 -1.50 -6.30 -26.03
C ASN A 44 -0.07 -6.45 -25.53
N ARG A 45 0.43 -7.69 -25.54
CA ARG A 45 1.84 -8.01 -25.42
C ARG A 45 2.54 -7.57 -26.72
N SER A 46 2.25 -6.37 -27.22
CA SER A 46 3.13 -5.67 -28.12
C SER A 46 4.43 -5.52 -27.36
N ASP A 47 5.41 -6.30 -27.77
CA ASP A 47 6.76 -6.44 -27.24
C ASP A 47 7.07 -5.54 -26.04
N LEU A 48 7.07 -6.12 -24.84
CA LEU A 48 7.65 -5.54 -23.64
C LEU A 48 9.19 -5.46 -23.79
N HIS A 49 9.67 -4.81 -24.84
CA HIS A 49 11.05 -4.42 -25.00
C HIS A 49 11.31 -3.22 -24.09
N GLY A 50 12.29 -3.33 -23.18
CA GLY A 50 12.69 -2.22 -22.30
C GLY A 50 11.97 -2.12 -20.95
N LEU A 51 11.58 -3.25 -20.35
CA LEU A 51 11.08 -3.31 -18.95
C LEU A 51 12.03 -2.69 -17.93
N TYR A 52 13.33 -2.70 -18.22
CA TYR A 52 14.33 -2.04 -17.40
C TYR A 52 14.53 -0.60 -17.86
N PRO A 53 14.46 0.38 -16.94
CA PRO A 53 14.78 1.76 -17.27
C PRO A 53 16.22 1.83 -17.80
N THR A 54 16.44 2.61 -18.86
CA THR A 54 17.79 2.88 -19.35
C THR A 54 18.55 3.76 -18.35
N ALA A 55 19.88 3.79 -18.46
CA ALA A 55 20.70 4.68 -17.63
C ALA A 55 20.33 6.17 -17.82
N GLN A 56 19.80 6.53 -18.99
CA GLN A 56 19.28 7.86 -19.27
C GLN A 56 17.97 8.11 -18.50
N ASP A 57 17.05 7.13 -18.48
CA ASP A 57 15.81 7.21 -17.70
C ASP A 57 16.09 7.38 -16.21
N PHE A 58 17.09 6.69 -15.67
CA PHE A 58 17.53 6.87 -14.29
C PHE A 58 18.02 8.29 -14.00
N LYS A 59 18.83 8.87 -14.90
CA LYS A 59 19.30 10.26 -14.76
C LYS A 59 18.15 11.24 -14.85
N ASP A 60 17.25 11.05 -15.80
CA ASP A 60 16.11 11.93 -16.05
C ASP A 60 15.04 11.84 -14.93
N SER A 61 15.01 10.72 -14.21
CA SER A 61 14.14 10.50 -13.05
C SER A 61 14.75 10.95 -11.73
N GLY A 62 16.08 11.03 -11.62
CA GLY A 62 16.78 11.30 -10.36
C GLY A 62 16.32 12.59 -9.67
N GLY A 63 16.07 13.64 -10.45
CA GLY A 63 15.51 14.90 -9.92
C GLY A 63 14.10 14.75 -9.35
N ALA A 64 13.24 14.00 -10.02
CA ALA A 64 11.87 13.73 -9.58
C ALA A 64 11.84 12.83 -8.34
N ILE A 65 12.70 11.81 -8.29
CA ILE A 65 12.89 10.92 -7.14
C ILE A 65 13.34 11.73 -5.92
N GLY A 66 14.34 12.60 -6.08
CA GLY A 66 14.84 13.44 -4.98
C GLY A 66 13.77 14.39 -4.43
N ARG A 67 13.07 15.11 -5.31
CA ARG A 67 11.97 16.01 -4.91
C ARG A 67 10.82 15.22 -4.27
N GLY A 68 10.38 14.13 -4.88
CA GLY A 68 9.33 13.26 -4.37
C GLY A 68 9.67 12.69 -2.99
N THR A 69 10.92 12.25 -2.78
CA THR A 69 11.39 11.75 -1.48
C THR A 69 11.25 12.81 -0.39
N LEU A 70 11.76 14.02 -0.63
CA LEU A 70 11.67 15.11 0.34
C LEU A 70 10.21 15.46 0.64
N LEU A 71 9.40 15.60 -0.41
CA LEU A 71 7.98 15.92 -0.29
C LEU A 71 7.20 14.88 0.51
N GLY A 72 7.34 13.61 0.13
CA GLY A 72 6.70 12.50 0.83
C GLY A 72 7.16 12.39 2.27
N PHE A 73 8.45 12.57 2.54
CA PHE A 73 9.01 12.54 3.89
C PHE A 73 8.40 13.62 4.79
N PHE A 74 8.45 14.90 4.38
CA PHE A 74 7.89 15.99 5.20
C PHE A 74 6.38 15.87 5.38
N LEU A 75 5.65 15.47 4.34
CA LEU A 75 4.21 15.24 4.47
C LEU A 75 3.90 14.07 5.40
N GLY A 76 4.70 12.99 5.37
CA GLY A 76 4.52 11.84 6.26
C GLY A 76 4.83 12.13 7.72
N LEU A 77 5.69 13.12 8.02
CA LEU A 77 5.89 13.59 9.39
C LEU A 77 4.67 14.29 9.98
N ILE A 78 3.78 14.84 9.14
CA ILE A 78 2.57 15.53 9.57
C ILE A 78 1.49 14.47 9.86
N PRO A 79 1.04 14.32 11.11
CA PRO A 79 -0.05 13.40 11.43
C PRO A 79 -1.33 13.83 10.72
N GLY A 80 -2.07 12.86 10.17
CA GLY A 80 -3.35 13.11 9.50
C GLY A 80 -3.26 13.43 8.00
N THR A 81 -2.06 13.51 7.42
CA THR A 81 -1.92 13.55 5.95
C THR A 81 -2.10 12.16 5.34
N THR A 82 -2.66 12.11 4.13
CA THR A 82 -2.85 10.86 3.39
C THR A 82 -1.72 10.64 2.38
N GLN A 83 -1.40 9.37 2.11
CA GLN A 83 -0.41 8.99 1.08
C GLN A 83 -0.81 9.49 -0.31
N ALA A 84 -2.10 9.43 -0.64
CA ALA A 84 -2.63 9.93 -1.91
C ALA A 84 -2.34 11.42 -2.11
N LEU A 85 -2.48 12.25 -1.07
CA LEU A 85 -2.16 13.66 -1.14
C LEU A 85 -0.69 13.89 -1.51
N ALA A 86 0.24 13.10 -0.97
CA ALA A 86 1.66 13.21 -1.29
C ALA A 86 1.92 12.95 -2.78
N SER A 87 1.31 11.91 -3.35
CA SER A 87 1.41 11.61 -4.78
C SER A 87 0.79 12.70 -5.66
N PHE A 88 -0.38 13.22 -5.29
CA PHE A 88 -1.06 14.28 -6.04
C PHE A 88 -0.25 15.58 -6.05
N VAL A 89 0.25 16.01 -4.89
CA VAL A 89 1.07 17.21 -4.78
C VAL A 89 2.38 17.03 -5.56
N SER A 90 3.02 15.86 -5.44
CA SER A 90 4.22 15.55 -6.21
C SER A 90 3.94 15.60 -7.72
N TYR A 91 2.81 15.08 -8.19
CA TYR A 91 2.46 15.12 -9.61
C TYR A 91 2.28 16.56 -10.10
N GLY A 92 1.58 17.39 -9.32
CA GLY A 92 1.40 18.81 -9.64
C GLY A 92 2.72 19.58 -9.72
N ILE A 93 3.63 19.32 -8.77
CA ILE A 93 4.95 19.96 -8.73
C ILE A 93 5.83 19.47 -9.88
N GLU A 94 5.87 18.16 -10.15
CA GLU A 94 6.64 17.63 -11.28
C GLU A 94 6.12 18.19 -12.60
N LYS A 95 4.80 18.31 -12.77
CA LYS A 95 4.21 18.93 -13.96
C LYS A 95 4.56 20.42 -14.07
N ALA A 96 4.60 21.16 -12.96
CA ALA A 96 4.94 22.58 -12.95
C ALA A 96 6.44 22.85 -13.21
N VAL A 97 7.32 21.96 -12.75
CA VAL A 97 8.79 22.08 -12.91
C VAL A 97 9.26 21.49 -14.24
N ALA A 98 8.47 20.63 -14.87
CA ALA A 98 8.83 19.98 -16.12
C ALA A 98 9.04 21.00 -17.25
N LYS A 99 10.12 20.81 -18.00
CA LYS A 99 10.38 21.56 -19.24
C LYS A 99 9.35 21.27 -20.33
N ARG A 100 8.71 20.11 -20.26
CA ARG A 100 7.69 19.61 -21.20
C ARG A 100 6.48 19.09 -20.42
N PRO A 101 5.60 19.97 -19.91
CA PRO A 101 4.42 19.55 -19.15
C PRO A 101 3.39 18.76 -19.98
N GLU A 102 3.44 18.86 -21.31
CA GLU A 102 2.56 18.17 -22.26
C GLU A 102 2.82 16.66 -22.37
N THR A 103 3.98 16.18 -21.94
CA THR A 103 4.29 14.74 -21.94
C THR A 103 3.70 14.02 -20.72
N PHE A 104 3.17 14.75 -19.73
CA PHE A 104 2.51 14.18 -18.56
C PHE A 104 1.17 13.55 -18.96
N GLY A 105 0.96 12.29 -18.57
CA GLY A 105 -0.16 11.46 -19.05
C GLY A 105 0.13 10.70 -20.36
N ASN A 106 1.22 11.04 -21.06
CA ASN A 106 1.67 10.41 -22.31
C ASN A 106 2.98 9.61 -22.15
N GLY A 107 3.32 9.21 -20.91
CA GLY A 107 4.52 8.40 -20.61
C GLY A 107 5.74 9.17 -20.11
N ALA A 108 5.60 10.43 -19.66
CA ALA A 108 6.68 11.13 -18.96
C ALA A 108 7.09 10.39 -17.68
N ILE A 109 8.36 9.98 -17.61
CA ILE A 109 8.90 9.20 -16.48
C ILE A 109 8.83 9.99 -15.17
N GLN A 110 9.09 11.30 -15.21
CA GLN A 110 8.98 12.17 -14.03
C GLN A 110 7.56 12.21 -13.46
N GLY A 111 6.54 12.06 -14.32
CA GLY A 111 5.14 12.03 -13.93
C GLY A 111 4.72 10.78 -13.16
N VAL A 112 5.57 9.75 -13.11
CA VAL A 112 5.36 8.54 -12.31
C VAL A 112 6.42 8.44 -11.21
N ALA A 113 7.70 8.64 -11.55
CA ALA A 113 8.81 8.49 -10.62
C ALA A 113 8.70 9.41 -9.40
N GLY A 114 8.31 10.68 -9.57
CA GLY A 114 8.11 11.60 -8.44
C GLY A 114 6.96 11.15 -7.53
N PRO A 115 5.73 11.01 -8.04
CA PRO A 115 4.56 10.58 -7.25
C PRO A 115 4.71 9.22 -6.55
N GLU A 116 5.31 8.23 -7.21
CA GLU A 116 5.57 6.91 -6.62
C GLU A 116 6.62 6.99 -5.50
N THR A 117 7.67 7.79 -5.71
CA THR A 117 8.68 8.01 -4.68
C THR A 117 8.10 8.76 -3.49
N ALA A 118 7.25 9.77 -3.73
CA ALA A 118 6.58 10.52 -2.68
C ALA A 118 5.64 9.65 -1.84
N ASN A 119 4.89 8.75 -2.49
CA ASN A 119 4.04 7.78 -1.80
C ASN A 119 4.87 6.90 -0.84
N ASN A 120 5.93 6.29 -1.37
CA ASN A 120 6.79 5.39 -0.58
C ASN A 120 7.53 6.12 0.54
N ALA A 121 8.01 7.34 0.29
CA ALA A 121 8.64 8.16 1.32
C ALA A 121 7.64 8.56 2.42
N HIS A 122 6.41 8.94 2.06
CA HIS A 122 5.34 9.22 3.02
C HIS A 122 5.05 8.00 3.90
N ALA A 123 4.85 6.84 3.28
CA ALA A 123 4.51 5.61 3.99
C ALA A 123 5.55 5.25 5.06
N ASN A 124 6.84 5.47 4.77
CA ASN A 124 7.93 5.24 5.71
C ASN A 124 8.03 6.35 6.76
N ALA A 125 7.92 7.62 6.36
CA ALA A 125 8.02 8.75 7.27
C ALA A 125 6.86 8.82 8.27
N ALA A 126 5.66 8.39 7.88
CA ALA A 126 4.50 8.30 8.76
C ALA A 126 4.70 7.36 9.95
N LEU A 127 5.69 6.45 9.89
CA LEU A 127 6.06 5.62 11.03
C LEU A 127 6.83 6.40 12.10
N ILE A 128 7.54 7.48 11.75
CA ILE A 128 8.38 8.23 12.69
C ILE A 128 7.53 8.87 13.79
N PRO A 129 6.46 9.63 13.51
CA PRO A 129 5.59 10.17 14.57
C PRO A 129 4.88 9.05 15.36
N LEU A 130 4.46 7.97 14.69
CA LEU A 130 3.79 6.84 15.33
C LEU A 130 4.69 6.15 16.37
N PHE A 131 5.94 5.86 16.01
CA PHE A 131 6.92 5.30 16.94
C PHE A 131 7.30 6.28 18.05
N THR A 132 7.41 7.57 17.72
CA THR A 132 7.69 8.62 18.72
C THR A 132 6.57 8.71 19.77
N LEU A 133 5.32 8.53 19.35
CA LEU A 133 4.16 8.50 20.25
C LEU A 133 3.95 7.13 20.93
N GLY A 134 4.79 6.14 20.65
CA GLY A 134 4.69 4.80 21.24
C GLY A 134 3.49 3.98 20.74
N ILE A 135 2.88 4.37 19.61
CA ILE A 135 1.78 3.64 18.98
C ILE A 135 2.34 2.96 17.72
N PRO A 136 3.07 1.83 17.84
CA PRO A 136 3.52 1.09 16.67
C PRO A 136 2.29 0.69 15.86
N ARG A 137 2.43 0.76 14.54
CA ARG A 137 1.38 0.45 13.56
C ARG A 137 1.10 -1.06 13.53
N ALA A 138 0.59 -1.60 14.65
CA ALA A 138 0.18 -2.98 14.84
C ALA A 138 -0.75 -3.07 16.06
N MET A 139 -2.05 -2.98 15.83
CA MET A 139 -3.04 -3.67 16.66
C MET A 139 -2.93 -5.17 16.33
N GLY A 140 -1.84 -5.79 16.77
CA GLY A 140 -1.63 -7.23 16.73
C GLY A 140 -1.83 -7.77 18.13
N SER A 141 -3.08 -8.05 18.50
CA SER A 141 -3.46 -9.06 19.49
C SER A 141 -2.48 -9.30 20.66
N ALA A 142 -2.26 -8.30 21.51
CA ALA A 142 -1.64 -8.51 22.82
C ALA A 142 -2.65 -9.16 23.78
N ARG A 143 -3.03 -10.42 23.54
CA ARG A 143 -3.75 -11.25 24.52
C ARG A 143 -2.76 -12.28 25.11
N ARG A 144 -1.81 -11.79 25.91
CA ARG A 144 -1.09 -12.62 26.88
C ARG A 144 -1.74 -12.46 28.24
N SER A 145 -2.54 -13.43 28.64
CA SER A 145 -2.75 -13.75 30.05
C SER A 145 -2.89 -15.26 30.21
N SER A 146 -1.75 -15.95 30.25
CA SER A 146 -1.67 -17.30 30.80
C SER A 146 -1.83 -17.20 32.32
N PRO A 147 -2.82 -17.84 32.96
CA PRO A 147 -2.89 -17.89 34.42
C PRO A 147 -1.82 -18.88 34.93
N LYS A 148 -1.03 -18.41 35.90
CA LYS A 148 -0.06 -19.21 36.65
C LYS A 148 -0.82 -20.32 37.41
N PRO A 149 -0.33 -21.58 37.47
CA PRO A 149 -0.98 -22.60 38.28
C PRO A 149 -0.79 -22.27 39.76
N SER A 150 -1.91 -22.10 40.47
CA SER A 150 -1.95 -21.99 41.92
C SER A 150 -1.57 -23.35 42.51
N ARG A 151 -0.48 -23.37 43.28
CA ARG A 151 -0.16 -24.44 44.22
C ARG A 151 -1.01 -24.25 45.49
N SER A 152 -1.85 -25.22 45.80
CA SER A 152 -2.19 -25.68 47.16
C SER A 152 -3.18 -26.83 47.05
#